data_AF-A0A660N6P0-F1
#
_entry.id   AF-A0A660N6P0-F1
#
_cell.length_a   1.000
_cell.length_b   1.000
_cell.length_c   1.000
_cell.angle_alpha   90.00
_cell.angle_beta   90.00
_cell.angle_gamma   90.00
#
_symmetry.space_group_name_H-M   'P 1'
#
loop_
_entity.id
_entity.type
_entity.pdbx_description
1 polymer ?
#
loop_
_entity_poly.entity_id
_entity_poly.type
_entity_poly.pdbx_seq_one_letter_code
_entity_poly.pdbx_strand_id
1 'polypeptide(L)'
;MTVSASKPAYSFTANVQAFVDYFGIENCGFLTLTFSEKVDCVHEASRRFNSFRTGFLSKVSKGYIGVYERHKSGVIHFHFVVAFLGNIFSEVRGGAVVCFNHEEVKNKRLNRKQRYASANKYLKSLWAQFRQAVPKYGFGDKFGSQILPVYNGKGIARYLAKYLTKGILKREARDKGFRLVRSTSGKSSWQWRVASSVFAWTSDSAKEWRRALQDFILCKTNIARYRLAKYAHRMPARYLGEVQKLASMNETNYSDVMAALYGCNWCYRAKDKIWDDFQLHKYEAVQEFFYFEMAVNGVLKVSYNPMTGEVIEL
;
A
#
# COMPACT_ATOMS: atom_id res chain seq x y z
N MET A 1 -5.08 -11.85 -4.65
CA MET A 1 -4.67 -10.71 -3.81
C MET A 1 -5.82 -9.72 -3.80
N THR A 2 -6.27 -9.26 -2.64
CA THR A 2 -7.22 -8.14 -2.57
C THR A 2 -6.56 -6.88 -3.16
N VAL A 3 -7.23 -6.22 -4.10
CA VAL A 3 -6.68 -5.13 -4.94
C VAL A 3 -6.05 -3.99 -4.12
N SER A 4 -6.51 -3.78 -2.87
CA SER A 4 -6.07 -2.66 -2.02
C SER A 4 -4.61 -2.73 -1.54
N ALA A 5 -3.99 -3.91 -1.48
CA ALA A 5 -2.62 -4.05 -0.99
C ALA A 5 -1.53 -3.96 -2.08
N SER A 6 -1.90 -4.06 -3.36
CA SER A 6 -0.98 -4.17 -4.49
C SER A 6 -0.07 -2.95 -4.68
N LYS A 7 -0.65 -1.74 -4.76
CA LYS A 7 0.12 -0.49 -4.93
C LYS A 7 1.00 -0.19 -3.71
N PRO A 8 0.49 -0.28 -2.45
CA PRO A 8 1.35 -0.13 -1.28
C PRO A 8 2.51 -1.15 -1.24
N ALA A 9 2.26 -2.42 -1.57
CA ALA A 9 3.29 -3.45 -1.59
C ALA A 9 4.35 -3.19 -2.67
N TYR A 10 3.95 -2.79 -3.88
CA TYR A 10 4.87 -2.44 -4.95
C TYR A 10 5.74 -1.23 -4.56
N SER A 11 5.10 -0.12 -4.16
CA SER A 11 5.81 1.10 -3.74
C SER A 11 6.78 0.83 -2.59
N PHE A 12 6.35 0.03 -1.61
CA PHE A 12 7.20 -0.34 -0.50
C PHE A 12 8.39 -1.21 -0.92
N THR A 13 8.17 -2.20 -1.81
CA THR A 13 9.25 -3.04 -2.36
C THR A 13 10.28 -2.20 -3.11
N ALA A 14 9.83 -1.32 -4.00
CA ALA A 14 10.70 -0.43 -4.76
C ALA A 14 11.51 0.49 -3.85
N ASN A 15 10.88 1.06 -2.83
CA ASN A 15 11.55 1.94 -1.86
C ASN A 15 12.54 1.19 -0.95
N VAL A 16 12.26 -0.05 -0.55
CA VAL A 16 13.23 -0.86 0.23
C VAL A 16 14.44 -1.23 -0.63
N GLN A 17 14.21 -1.59 -1.90
CA GLN A 17 15.31 -1.87 -2.83
C GLN A 17 16.18 -0.63 -3.03
N ALA A 18 15.57 0.51 -3.37
CA ALA A 18 16.29 1.76 -3.57
C ALA A 18 17.03 2.23 -2.30
N PHE A 19 16.46 1.97 -1.10
CA PHE A 19 17.13 2.22 0.17
C PHE A 19 18.43 1.40 0.30
N VAL A 20 18.38 0.11 0.00
CA VAL A 20 19.56 -0.78 0.07
C VAL A 20 20.60 -0.38 -0.96
N ASP A 21 20.19 -0.05 -2.19
CA ASP A 21 21.09 0.36 -3.26
C ASP A 21 21.77 1.69 -2.95
N TYR A 22 21.01 2.66 -2.42
CA TYR A 22 21.54 3.97 -2.05
C TYR A 22 22.57 3.92 -0.91
N PHE A 23 22.31 3.13 0.13
CA PHE A 23 23.20 3.07 1.30
C PHE A 23 24.31 2.02 1.19
N GLY A 24 24.28 1.16 0.17
CA GLY A 24 25.14 -0.01 0.06
C GLY A 24 24.64 -1.17 0.92
N ILE A 25 24.56 -2.36 0.32
CA ILE A 25 24.06 -3.57 0.99
C ILE A 25 24.91 -3.95 2.20
N GLU A 26 26.22 -3.67 2.14
CA GLU A 26 27.19 -3.95 3.19
C GLU A 26 26.95 -3.12 4.46
N ASN A 27 26.26 -1.99 4.34
CA ASN A 27 25.87 -1.13 5.47
C ASN A 27 24.45 -1.41 5.97
N CYS A 28 23.68 -2.25 5.27
CA CYS A 28 22.27 -2.50 5.55
C CYS A 28 22.08 -3.76 6.39
N GLY A 29 21.39 -3.62 7.53
CA GLY A 29 21.00 -4.74 8.37
C GLY A 29 19.48 -4.85 8.55
N PHE A 30 19.00 -6.08 8.60
CA PHE A 30 17.64 -6.39 9.01
C PHE A 30 17.53 -6.36 10.54
N LEU A 31 16.65 -5.50 11.05
CA LEU A 31 16.35 -5.30 12.47
C LEU A 31 14.91 -5.73 12.75
N THR A 32 14.73 -6.75 13.59
CA THR A 32 13.43 -7.06 14.21
C THR A 32 13.40 -6.49 15.62
N LEU A 33 12.32 -5.77 15.99
CA LEU A 33 12.08 -5.33 17.37
C LEU A 33 10.83 -5.98 17.94
N THR A 34 10.98 -6.58 19.13
CA THR A 34 9.90 -7.25 19.87
C THR A 34 9.83 -6.73 21.29
N PHE A 35 8.63 -6.41 21.77
CA PHE A 35 8.40 -5.95 23.13
C PHE A 35 8.64 -7.06 24.16
N SER A 36 9.14 -6.67 25.34
CA SER A 36 9.26 -7.56 26.50
C SER A 36 7.89 -7.93 27.08
N GLU A 37 6.94 -7.00 27.01
CA GLU A 37 5.58 -7.16 27.47
C GLU A 37 4.56 -7.18 26.32
N LYS A 38 3.30 -7.45 26.65
CA LYS A 38 2.20 -7.53 25.68
C LYS A 38 1.76 -6.14 25.22
N VAL A 39 2.52 -5.52 24.32
CA VAL A 39 2.14 -4.27 23.67
C VAL A 39 1.34 -4.56 22.40
N ASP A 40 0.01 -4.43 22.47
CA ASP A 40 -0.91 -4.63 21.33
C ASP A 40 -1.45 -3.31 20.75
N CYS A 41 -1.30 -2.20 21.46
CA CYS A 41 -1.68 -0.87 20.97
C CYS A 41 -0.61 -0.30 20.03
N VAL A 42 -0.99 0.02 18.79
CA VAL A 42 -0.06 0.58 17.78
C VAL A 42 0.46 1.96 18.16
N HIS A 43 -0.33 2.75 18.89
CA HIS A 43 0.07 4.08 19.36
C HIS A 43 1.14 3.97 20.44
N GLU A 44 0.98 3.03 21.38
CA GLU A 44 1.98 2.81 22.42
C GLU A 44 3.26 2.22 21.84
N ALA A 45 3.14 1.22 20.96
CA ALA A 45 4.28 0.67 20.24
C ALA A 45 5.04 1.76 19.47
N SER A 46 4.31 2.69 18.84
CA SER A 46 4.88 3.85 18.16
C SER A 46 5.62 4.79 19.09
N ARG A 47 5.03 5.13 20.23
CA ARG A 47 5.60 6.06 21.20
C ARG A 47 6.96 5.54 21.68
N ARG A 48 7.03 4.25 22.01
CA ARG A 48 8.27 3.57 22.42
C ARG A 48 9.28 3.49 21.30
N PHE A 49 8.86 3.11 20.08
CA PHE A 49 9.76 3.12 18.93
C PHE A 49 10.30 4.52 18.65
N ASN A 50 9.47 5.57 18.75
CA ASN A 50 9.91 6.95 18.56
C ASN A 50 10.96 7.35 19.59
N SER A 51 10.77 6.98 20.86
CA SER A 51 11.74 7.19 21.93
C SER A 51 13.05 6.44 21.66
N PHE A 52 12.98 5.16 21.27
CA PHE A 52 14.15 4.37 20.87
C PHE A 52 14.87 5.00 19.68
N ARG A 53 14.10 5.47 18.69
CA ARG A 53 14.62 6.05 17.47
C ARG A 53 15.39 7.33 17.74
N THR A 54 14.82 8.27 18.49
CA THR A 54 15.49 9.56 18.82
C THR A 54 16.61 9.38 19.82
N GLY A 55 16.42 8.53 20.83
CA GLY A 55 17.37 8.37 21.92
C GLY A 55 18.59 7.53 21.54
N PHE A 56 18.46 6.61 20.58
CA PHE A 56 19.50 5.65 20.23
C PHE A 56 19.67 5.42 18.72
N LEU A 57 18.62 4.96 18.01
CA LEU A 57 18.79 4.46 16.63
C LEU A 57 19.40 5.51 15.69
N SER A 58 18.98 6.78 15.79
CA SER A 58 19.51 7.87 14.97
C SER A 58 20.99 8.19 15.21
N LYS A 59 21.56 7.75 16.33
CA LYS A 59 22.98 7.94 16.67
C LYS A 59 23.88 6.90 16.03
N VAL A 60 23.32 5.75 15.63
CA VAL A 60 24.06 4.60 15.09
C VAL A 60 23.66 4.24 13.66
N SER A 61 22.72 4.97 13.05
CA SER A 61 22.20 4.71 11.72
C SER A 61 22.03 5.97 10.88
N LYS A 62 22.19 5.83 9.57
CA LYS A 62 21.91 6.85 8.55
C LYS A 62 20.41 6.91 8.23
N GLY A 63 19.71 5.79 8.35
CA GLY A 63 18.27 5.74 8.16
C GLY A 63 17.68 4.35 8.32
N TYR A 64 16.36 4.27 8.20
CA TYR A 64 15.63 3.00 8.21
C TYR A 64 14.39 3.05 7.32
N ILE A 65 13.91 1.89 6.91
CA ILE A 65 12.62 1.66 6.27
C ILE A 65 12.06 0.30 6.70
N GLY A 66 10.77 0.21 6.94
CA GLY A 66 10.15 -1.03 7.38
C GLY A 66 8.67 -0.92 7.68
N VAL A 67 8.18 -1.91 8.40
CA VAL A 67 6.76 -2.07 8.76
C VAL A 67 6.62 -2.55 10.20
N TYR A 68 5.44 -2.33 10.77
CA TYR A 68 5.01 -3.09 11.93
C TYR A 68 4.09 -4.26 11.52
N GLU A 69 4.10 -5.33 12.30
CA GLU A 69 3.22 -6.49 12.16
C GLU A 69 2.51 -6.75 13.50
N ARG A 70 1.21 -7.04 13.45
CA ARG A 70 0.48 -7.65 14.57
C ARG A 70 0.72 -9.16 14.57
N HIS A 71 1.54 -9.63 15.51
CA HIS A 71 1.85 -11.06 15.67
C HIS A 71 0.59 -11.86 16.03
N LYS A 72 0.64 -13.21 15.95
CA LYS A 72 -0.50 -14.08 16.31
C LYS A 72 -0.97 -13.86 17.76
N SER A 73 -0.07 -13.49 18.65
CA SER A 73 -0.36 -13.15 20.05
C SER A 73 -0.97 -11.75 20.27
N GLY A 74 -1.19 -10.98 19.21
CA GLY A 74 -1.67 -9.59 19.26
C GLY A 74 -0.58 -8.54 19.48
N VAL A 75 0.61 -8.96 19.90
CA VAL A 75 1.77 -8.08 20.15
C VAL A 75 2.27 -7.45 18.84
N ILE A 76 2.62 -6.16 18.90
CA ILE A 76 3.20 -5.42 17.79
C ILE A 76 4.69 -5.72 17.67
N HIS A 77 5.12 -6.18 16.50
CA HIS A 77 6.54 -6.32 16.15
C HIS A 77 6.91 -5.28 15.12
N PHE A 78 8.16 -4.84 15.11
CA PHE A 78 8.70 -4.04 14.02
C PHE A 78 9.73 -4.82 13.21
N HIS A 79 9.69 -4.64 11.89
CA HIS A 79 10.61 -5.24 10.93
C HIS A 79 11.19 -4.12 10.05
N PHE A 80 12.48 -3.86 10.20
CA PHE A 80 13.18 -2.76 9.52
C PHE A 80 14.39 -3.26 8.73
N VAL A 81 14.67 -2.60 7.62
CA VAL A 81 16.04 -2.44 7.13
C VAL A 81 16.58 -1.14 7.71
N VAL A 82 17.79 -1.21 8.25
CA VAL A 82 18.51 -0.07 8.84
C VAL A 82 19.85 0.05 8.12
N ALA A 83 20.18 1.26 7.65
CA ALA A 83 21.50 1.58 7.13
C ALA A 83 22.37 2.10 8.28
N PHE A 84 23.41 1.37 8.64
CA PHE A 84 24.32 1.72 9.73
C PHE A 84 25.44 2.66 9.24
N LEU A 85 26.16 3.27 10.20
CA LEU A 85 27.24 4.20 9.89
C LEU A 85 28.44 3.55 9.18
N GLY A 86 28.65 2.25 9.36
CA GLY A 86 29.75 1.50 8.77
C GLY A 86 29.36 0.10 8.27
N ASN A 87 30.30 -0.54 7.58
CA ASN A 87 30.12 -1.86 6.98
C ASN A 87 29.89 -2.91 8.08
N ILE A 88 28.76 -3.62 8.00
CA ILE A 88 28.37 -4.71 8.90
C ILE A 88 28.50 -6.10 8.25
N PHE A 89 28.80 -6.15 6.96
CA PHE A 89 28.85 -7.38 6.17
C PHE A 89 30.24 -7.98 6.10
N SER A 90 31.30 -7.18 6.00
CA SER A 90 32.66 -7.68 5.83
C SER A 90 33.70 -6.89 6.61
N GLU A 91 34.86 -7.50 6.84
CA GLU A 91 36.07 -6.85 7.34
C GLU A 91 37.32 -7.56 6.81
N VAL A 92 38.46 -6.87 6.84
CA VAL A 92 39.77 -7.50 6.59
C VAL A 92 40.31 -8.07 7.91
N ARG A 93 40.63 -9.37 7.92
CA ARG A 93 41.24 -10.09 9.04
C ARG A 93 42.49 -10.82 8.54
N GLY A 94 43.66 -10.43 9.04
CA GLY A 94 44.93 -11.07 8.68
C GLY A 94 45.22 -11.06 7.18
N GLY A 95 44.90 -9.96 6.48
CA GLY A 95 45.10 -9.82 5.03
C GLY A 95 43.99 -10.40 4.14
N ALA A 96 43.03 -11.16 4.70
CA ALA A 96 41.91 -11.72 3.96
C ALA A 96 40.60 -10.98 4.23
N VAL A 97 39.74 -10.83 3.20
CA VAL A 97 38.38 -10.34 3.35
C VAL A 97 37.50 -11.46 3.91
N VAL A 98 36.84 -11.20 5.04
CA VAL A 98 35.89 -12.15 5.63
C VAL A 98 34.50 -11.53 5.64
N CYS A 99 33.57 -12.19 4.97
CA CYS A 99 32.17 -11.79 4.87
C CYS A 99 31.30 -12.52 5.90
N PHE A 100 30.18 -11.90 6.27
CA PHE A 100 29.18 -12.48 7.16
C PHE A 100 28.53 -13.70 6.51
N ASN A 101 28.60 -14.84 7.20
CA ASN A 101 28.09 -16.10 6.66
C ASN A 101 26.67 -16.39 7.17
N HIS A 102 25.69 -16.15 6.31
CA HIS A 102 24.28 -16.41 6.63
C HIS A 102 23.96 -17.90 6.83
N GLU A 103 24.70 -18.80 6.18
CA GLU A 103 24.46 -20.24 6.26
C GLU A 103 24.98 -20.82 7.59
N GLU A 104 26.12 -20.34 8.08
CA GLU A 104 26.60 -20.62 9.45
C GLU A 104 25.55 -20.20 10.48
N VAL A 105 24.98 -19.01 10.34
CA VAL A 105 23.95 -18.51 11.27
C VAL A 105 22.71 -19.41 11.27
N LYS A 106 22.36 -20.07 10.16
CA LYS A 106 21.20 -20.99 10.11
C LYS A 106 21.53 -22.40 10.60
N ASN A 107 22.80 -22.78 10.59
CA ASN A 107 23.22 -24.14 10.92
C ASN A 107 23.12 -24.42 12.43
N LYS A 108 22.09 -25.19 12.83
CA LYS A 108 21.84 -25.55 14.23
C LYS A 108 22.85 -26.55 14.81
N ARG A 109 23.66 -27.22 13.98
CA ARG A 109 24.72 -28.13 14.44
C ARG A 109 25.93 -27.37 15.00
N LEU A 110 26.11 -26.12 14.57
CA LEU A 110 27.17 -25.25 15.08
C LEU A 110 26.75 -24.63 16.41
N ASN A 111 27.70 -24.52 17.34
CA ASN A 111 27.46 -23.78 18.57
C ASN A 111 27.34 -22.27 18.30
N ARG A 112 26.83 -21.51 19.27
CA ARG A 112 26.59 -20.06 19.09
C ARG A 112 27.85 -19.29 18.70
N LYS A 113 29.01 -19.63 19.26
CA LYS A 113 30.28 -18.95 18.95
C LYS A 113 30.66 -19.15 17.49
N GLN A 114 30.50 -20.38 16.97
CA GLN A 114 30.77 -20.74 15.58
C GLN A 114 29.80 -20.05 14.62
N ARG A 115 28.49 -20.09 14.91
CA ARG A 115 27.43 -19.51 14.07
C ARG A 115 27.60 -18.02 13.75
N TYR A 116 28.33 -17.30 14.60
CA TYR A 116 28.55 -15.85 14.47
C TYR A 116 30.05 -15.50 14.39
N ALA A 117 30.92 -16.47 14.11
CA ALA A 117 32.37 -16.25 14.01
C ALA A 117 32.72 -15.28 12.87
N SER A 118 31.97 -15.37 11.77
CA SER A 118 32.09 -14.50 10.59
C SER A 118 31.66 -13.05 10.83
N ALA A 119 30.95 -12.74 11.93
CA ALA A 119 30.55 -11.37 12.24
C ALA A 119 31.76 -10.45 12.49
N ASN A 120 31.77 -9.29 11.82
CA ASN A 120 32.85 -8.32 11.93
C ASN A 120 32.82 -7.57 13.28
N LYS A 121 33.92 -6.88 13.61
CA LYS A 121 34.06 -6.12 14.88
C LYS A 121 32.98 -5.06 15.04
N TYR A 122 32.66 -4.34 13.96
CA TYR A 122 31.66 -3.28 13.98
C TYR A 122 30.24 -3.81 14.29
N LEU A 123 29.80 -4.87 13.62
CA LEU A 123 28.53 -5.55 13.87
C LEU A 123 28.44 -6.10 15.31
N LYS A 124 29.53 -6.70 15.82
CA LYS A 124 29.61 -7.15 17.21
C LYS A 124 29.45 -5.98 18.20
N SER A 125 30.04 -4.83 17.90
CA SER A 125 29.89 -3.61 18.71
C SER A 125 28.45 -3.09 18.68
N LEU A 126 27.79 -3.10 17.51
CA LEU A 126 26.38 -2.75 17.37
C LEU A 126 25.51 -3.69 18.20
N TRP A 127 25.74 -5.00 18.14
CA TRP A 127 25.00 -5.94 18.98
C TRP A 127 25.16 -5.67 20.48
N ALA A 128 26.35 -5.28 20.93
CA ALA A 128 26.57 -4.91 22.33
C ALA A 128 25.78 -3.63 22.70
N GLN A 129 25.86 -2.59 21.87
CA GLN A 129 25.12 -1.34 22.05
C GLN A 129 23.61 -1.56 22.08
N PHE A 130 23.08 -2.36 21.15
CA PHE A 130 21.65 -2.68 21.09
C PHE A 130 21.19 -3.46 22.32
N ARG A 131 21.95 -4.47 22.79
CA ARG A 131 21.61 -5.19 24.02
C ARG A 131 21.49 -4.28 25.24
N GLN A 132 22.27 -3.20 25.30
CA GLN A 132 22.19 -2.23 26.38
C GLN A 132 21.07 -1.20 26.18
N ALA A 133 20.79 -0.80 24.93
CA ALA A 133 19.86 0.27 24.64
C ALA A 133 18.39 -0.20 24.57
N VAL A 134 18.13 -1.31 23.89
CA VAL A 134 16.79 -1.84 23.57
C VAL A 134 15.90 -2.04 24.81
N PRO A 135 16.41 -2.60 25.94
CA PRO A 135 15.62 -2.77 27.17
C PRO A 135 15.09 -1.46 27.76
N LYS A 136 15.86 -0.37 27.63
CA LYS A 136 15.49 0.97 28.15
C LYS A 136 14.24 1.55 27.50
N TYR A 137 13.79 0.97 26.38
CA TYR A 137 12.60 1.39 25.65
C TYR A 137 11.49 0.31 25.66
N GLY A 138 11.61 -0.71 26.51
CA GLY A 138 10.60 -1.76 26.71
C GLY A 138 10.65 -2.91 25.70
N PHE A 139 11.66 -2.96 24.82
CA PHE A 139 11.92 -4.09 23.94
C PHE A 139 12.72 -5.18 24.70
N GLY A 140 12.55 -6.46 24.35
CA GLY A 140 13.08 -7.58 25.16
C GLY A 140 14.61 -7.75 25.22
N ASP A 141 15.12 -8.31 26.33
CA ASP A 141 16.55 -8.41 26.65
C ASP A 141 17.35 -9.44 25.80
N LYS A 142 16.87 -10.68 25.70
CA LYS A 142 17.62 -11.78 25.03
C LYS A 142 17.34 -11.92 23.53
N PHE A 143 16.17 -11.47 23.08
CA PHE A 143 15.68 -11.65 21.70
C PHE A 143 14.96 -10.41 21.13
N GLY A 144 14.92 -9.29 21.86
CA GLY A 144 14.13 -8.11 21.47
C GLY A 144 14.73 -7.30 20.34
N SER A 145 16.00 -7.52 19.99
CA SER A 145 16.58 -7.02 18.73
C SER A 145 17.50 -8.05 18.08
N GLN A 146 17.17 -8.47 16.86
CA GLN A 146 18.08 -9.24 16.02
C GLN A 146 18.52 -8.36 14.85
N ILE A 147 19.81 -8.01 14.80
CA ILE A 147 20.44 -7.35 13.65
C ILE A 147 21.22 -8.41 12.89
N LEU A 148 20.88 -8.62 11.63
CA LEU A 148 21.65 -9.43 10.70
C LEU A 148 21.92 -8.59 9.45
N PRO A 149 23.11 -8.68 8.83
CA PRO A 149 23.33 -8.08 7.52
C PRO A 149 22.27 -8.50 6.49
N VAL A 150 21.97 -7.63 5.54
CA VAL A 150 21.08 -7.97 4.44
C VAL A 150 21.85 -8.83 3.44
N TYR A 151 21.32 -10.02 3.13
CA TYR A 151 21.92 -10.92 2.14
C TYR A 151 21.66 -10.47 0.69
N ASN A 152 20.44 -9.98 0.42
CA ASN A 152 20.00 -9.59 -0.92
C ASN A 152 18.91 -8.52 -0.81
N GLY A 153 19.13 -7.36 -1.45
CA GLY A 153 18.17 -6.24 -1.49
C GLY A 153 16.77 -6.67 -1.96
N LYS A 154 16.69 -7.44 -3.06
CA LYS A 154 15.41 -7.90 -3.62
C LYS A 154 14.73 -8.88 -2.69
N GLY A 155 15.53 -9.74 -2.05
CA GLY A 155 15.07 -10.71 -1.07
C GLY A 155 14.44 -10.03 0.15
N ILE A 156 15.13 -9.04 0.73
CA ILE A 156 14.63 -8.34 1.92
C ILE A 156 13.41 -7.46 1.61
N ALA A 157 13.36 -6.85 0.42
CA ALA A 157 12.21 -6.06 -0.02
C ALA A 157 10.94 -6.93 -0.10
N ARG A 158 11.03 -8.11 -0.74
CA ARG A 158 9.91 -9.08 -0.80
C ARG A 158 9.53 -9.60 0.59
N TYR A 159 10.53 -9.89 1.42
CA TYR A 159 10.30 -10.35 2.79
C TYR A 159 9.53 -9.32 3.61
N LEU A 160 9.91 -8.04 3.57
CA LEU A 160 9.18 -6.98 4.27
C LEU A 160 7.78 -6.75 3.66
N ALA A 161 7.63 -6.83 2.34
CA ALA A 161 6.33 -6.68 1.68
C ALA A 161 5.32 -7.74 2.13
N LYS A 162 5.78 -8.96 2.46
CA LYS A 162 4.93 -10.00 3.09
C LYS A 162 4.33 -9.50 4.42
N TYR A 163 5.12 -8.83 5.25
CA TYR A 163 4.66 -8.28 6.53
C TYR A 163 3.71 -7.09 6.34
N LEU A 164 3.93 -6.27 5.32
CA LEU A 164 2.98 -5.22 4.94
C LEU A 164 1.61 -5.79 4.61
N THR A 165 1.55 -6.80 3.73
CA THR A 165 0.28 -7.42 3.32
C THR A 165 -0.44 -8.07 4.50
N LYS A 166 0.30 -8.79 5.37
CA LYS A 166 -0.27 -9.33 6.62
C LYS A 166 -0.82 -8.23 7.53
N GLY A 167 -0.10 -7.12 7.66
CA GLY A 167 -0.51 -5.98 8.48
C GLY A 167 -1.77 -5.30 7.95
N ILE A 168 -1.96 -5.21 6.63
CA ILE A 168 -3.18 -4.70 6.02
C ILE A 168 -4.38 -5.58 6.38
N LEU A 169 -4.23 -6.91 6.31
CA LEU A 169 -5.30 -7.86 6.59
C LEU A 169 -5.68 -7.93 8.08
N LYS A 170 -4.73 -7.65 8.98
CA LYS A 170 -4.94 -7.69 10.44
C LYS A 170 -5.17 -6.31 11.05
N ARG A 171 -5.50 -5.33 10.24
CA ARG A 171 -5.69 -3.97 10.69
C ARG A 171 -7.02 -3.85 11.42
N GLU A 172 -7.00 -3.30 12.63
CA GLU A 172 -8.19 -3.14 13.45
C GLU A 172 -8.72 -1.70 13.37
N ALA A 173 -10.00 -1.48 13.72
CA ALA A 173 -10.61 -0.15 13.71
C ALA A 173 -9.85 0.85 14.60
N ARG A 174 -9.30 0.38 15.74
CA ARG A 174 -8.47 1.16 16.65
C ARG A 174 -7.13 1.61 16.05
N ASP A 175 -6.69 1.03 14.94
CA ASP A 175 -5.46 1.41 14.25
C ASP A 175 -5.68 2.58 13.27
N LYS A 176 -6.88 3.18 13.24
CA LYS A 176 -7.23 4.27 12.32
C LYS A 176 -6.26 5.45 12.46
N GLY A 177 -5.85 6.00 11.32
CA GLY A 177 -4.87 7.11 11.26
C GLY A 177 -3.40 6.67 11.35
N PHE A 178 -3.11 5.41 11.69
CA PHE A 178 -1.74 4.95 11.85
C PHE A 178 -1.13 4.37 10.57
N ARG A 179 0.12 4.74 10.23
CA ARG A 179 0.79 4.24 9.01
C ARG A 179 1.49 2.90 9.27
N LEU A 180 1.23 1.91 8.41
CA LEU A 180 1.89 0.59 8.44
C LEU A 180 3.37 0.67 8.09
N VAL A 181 3.69 1.39 7.02
CA VAL A 181 5.07 1.65 6.59
C VAL A 181 5.65 2.78 7.43
N ARG A 182 6.89 2.57 7.88
CA ARG A 182 7.68 3.51 8.67
C ARG A 182 9.06 3.65 8.05
N SER A 183 9.56 4.87 7.97
CA SER A 183 10.92 5.13 7.51
C SER A 183 11.46 6.42 8.11
N THR A 184 12.74 6.67 7.92
CA THR A 184 13.28 8.03 7.96
C THR A 184 12.42 8.94 7.08
N SER A 185 12.16 10.15 7.55
CA SER A 185 11.23 11.10 6.92
C SER A 185 11.93 12.44 6.65
N GLY A 186 11.24 13.33 5.94
CA GLY A 186 11.78 14.63 5.53
C GLY A 186 12.82 14.53 4.41
N LYS A 187 13.66 15.56 4.29
CA LYS A 187 14.64 15.71 3.21
C LYS A 187 15.57 14.51 3.06
N SER A 188 15.98 13.89 4.18
CA SER A 188 16.83 12.69 4.16
C SER A 188 16.17 11.47 3.50
N SER A 189 14.84 11.43 3.43
CA SER A 189 14.12 10.36 2.73
C SER A 189 14.00 10.58 1.23
N TRP A 190 14.15 11.81 0.75
CA TRP A 190 14.03 12.14 -0.68
C TRP A 190 15.22 11.63 -1.50
N GLN A 191 16.34 11.34 -0.85
CA GLN A 191 17.57 10.88 -1.51
C GLN A 191 17.48 9.43 -2.01
N TRP A 192 16.63 8.59 -1.40
CA TRP A 192 16.52 7.17 -1.72
C TRP A 192 15.09 6.72 -2.05
N ARG A 193 14.06 7.50 -1.75
CA ARG A 193 12.67 7.14 -2.04
C ARG A 193 12.37 7.36 -3.52
N VAL A 194 11.94 6.30 -4.20
CA VAL A 194 11.71 6.30 -5.67
C VAL A 194 10.23 6.12 -6.05
N ALA A 195 9.37 5.71 -5.11
CA ALA A 195 7.97 5.42 -5.41
C ALA A 195 7.00 5.98 -4.36
N SER A 196 5.81 6.35 -4.82
CA SER A 196 4.62 6.62 -3.99
C SER A 196 3.53 5.57 -4.27
N SER A 197 2.44 5.57 -3.52
CA SER A 197 1.23 4.79 -3.84
C SER A 197 0.23 5.57 -4.71
N VAL A 198 0.59 6.80 -5.13
CA VAL A 198 -0.23 7.70 -5.93
C VAL A 198 0.09 7.46 -7.41
N PHE A 199 -0.30 6.28 -7.89
CA PHE A 199 -0.20 5.90 -9.29
C PHE A 199 -1.34 4.96 -9.65
N ALA A 200 -1.55 4.73 -10.95
CA ALA A 200 -2.46 3.71 -11.46
C ALA A 200 -1.68 2.74 -12.34
N TRP A 201 -2.14 1.48 -12.38
CA TRP A 201 -1.57 0.49 -13.28
C TRP A 201 -1.97 0.82 -14.73
N THR A 202 -1.09 0.52 -15.68
CA THR A 202 -1.33 0.62 -17.13
C THR A 202 -1.42 -0.76 -17.80
N SER A 203 -1.67 -1.80 -17.00
CA SER A 203 -1.92 -3.15 -17.51
C SER A 203 -3.19 -3.18 -18.37
N ASP A 204 -3.34 -4.22 -19.20
CA ASP A 204 -4.50 -4.34 -20.07
C ASP A 204 -5.81 -4.43 -19.28
N SER A 205 -5.83 -5.14 -18.15
CA SER A 205 -6.99 -5.14 -17.25
C SER A 205 -7.31 -3.74 -16.68
N ALA A 206 -6.31 -2.90 -16.41
CA ALA A 206 -6.53 -1.54 -15.93
C ALA A 206 -6.97 -0.58 -17.05
N LYS A 207 -6.59 -0.85 -18.30
CA LYS A 207 -7.14 -0.14 -19.48
C LYS A 207 -8.59 -0.55 -19.71
N GLU A 208 -8.88 -1.84 -19.62
CA GLU A 208 -10.23 -2.39 -19.79
C GLU A 208 -11.20 -1.84 -18.74
N TRP A 209 -10.80 -1.78 -17.47
CA TRP A 209 -11.57 -1.12 -16.42
C TRP A 209 -11.89 0.36 -16.74
N ARG A 210 -10.94 1.09 -17.35
CA ARG A 210 -11.16 2.48 -17.75
C ARG A 210 -12.16 2.61 -18.90
N ARG A 211 -12.19 1.64 -19.82
CA ARG A 211 -13.22 1.57 -20.88
C ARG A 211 -14.59 1.29 -20.28
N ALA A 212 -14.70 0.32 -19.37
CA ALA A 212 -15.93 0.04 -18.64
C ALA A 212 -16.49 1.30 -17.93
N LEU A 213 -15.61 2.03 -17.24
CA LEU A 213 -15.97 3.28 -16.59
C LEU A 213 -16.43 4.35 -17.59
N GLN A 214 -15.74 4.49 -18.71
CA GLN A 214 -16.09 5.44 -19.77
C GLN A 214 -17.49 5.13 -20.31
N ASP A 215 -17.76 3.87 -20.67
CA ASP A 215 -19.03 3.44 -21.24
C ASP A 215 -20.19 3.68 -20.26
N PHE A 216 -19.98 3.34 -18.98
CA PHE A 216 -20.96 3.59 -17.92
C PHE A 216 -21.30 5.08 -17.77
N ILE A 217 -20.30 5.97 -17.84
CA ILE A 217 -20.52 7.42 -17.74
C ILE A 217 -21.20 7.95 -19.01
N LEU A 218 -20.77 7.52 -20.19
CA LEU A 218 -21.38 7.93 -21.46
C LEU A 218 -22.84 7.50 -21.55
N CYS A 219 -23.14 6.26 -21.17
CA CYS A 219 -24.49 5.73 -21.08
C CYS A 219 -25.39 6.63 -20.22
N LYS A 220 -24.99 6.90 -18.97
CA LYS A 220 -25.74 7.80 -18.07
C LYS A 220 -25.92 9.20 -18.63
N THR A 221 -24.86 9.74 -19.23
CA THR A 221 -24.85 11.10 -19.77
C THR A 221 -25.81 11.21 -20.96
N ASN A 222 -25.75 10.28 -21.90
CA ASN A 222 -26.55 10.30 -23.12
C ASN A 222 -28.02 10.02 -22.83
N ILE A 223 -28.33 9.10 -21.91
CA ILE A 223 -29.71 8.89 -21.44
C ILE A 223 -30.24 10.15 -20.75
N ALA A 224 -29.43 10.84 -19.94
CA ALA A 224 -29.85 12.08 -19.31
C ALA A 224 -30.10 13.20 -20.34
N ARG A 225 -29.23 13.33 -21.36
CA ARG A 225 -29.41 14.29 -22.46
C ARG A 225 -30.69 14.01 -23.26
N TYR A 226 -30.92 12.76 -23.62
CA TYR A 226 -32.15 12.31 -24.29
C TYR A 226 -33.39 12.71 -23.49
N ARG A 227 -33.36 12.44 -22.18
CA ARG A 227 -34.46 12.75 -21.25
C ARG A 227 -34.74 14.24 -21.14
N LEU A 228 -33.71 15.09 -21.08
CA LEU A 228 -33.91 16.54 -21.07
C LEU A 228 -34.55 17.01 -22.37
N ALA A 229 -34.02 16.56 -23.51
CA ALA A 229 -34.49 16.98 -24.82
C ALA A 229 -35.98 16.63 -25.04
N LYS A 230 -36.39 15.41 -24.66
CA LYS A 230 -37.75 14.92 -24.94
C LYS A 230 -38.77 15.24 -23.83
N TYR A 231 -38.34 15.27 -22.57
CA TYR A 231 -39.25 15.19 -21.43
C TYR A 231 -39.12 16.31 -20.40
N ALA A 232 -38.18 17.27 -20.55
CA ALA A 232 -37.94 18.30 -19.52
C ALA A 232 -39.22 19.03 -19.07
N HIS A 233 -40.11 19.37 -20.01
CA HIS A 233 -41.37 20.09 -19.74
C HIS A 233 -42.36 19.31 -18.84
N ARG A 234 -42.19 17.99 -18.71
CA ARG A 234 -43.05 17.10 -17.89
C ARG A 234 -42.37 16.66 -16.61
N MET A 235 -41.12 17.05 -16.34
CA MET A 235 -40.39 16.56 -15.16
C MET A 235 -40.63 17.44 -13.93
N PRO A 236 -40.88 16.85 -12.75
CA PRO A 236 -40.84 17.60 -11.50
C PRO A 236 -39.46 18.24 -11.27
N ALA A 237 -39.44 19.42 -10.67
CA ALA A 237 -38.21 20.23 -10.50
C ALA A 237 -37.04 19.48 -9.84
N ARG A 238 -37.33 18.65 -8.83
CA ARG A 238 -36.30 17.82 -8.15
C ARG A 238 -35.62 16.86 -9.13
N TYR A 239 -36.41 16.17 -9.95
CA TYR A 239 -35.90 15.20 -10.92
C TYR A 239 -35.16 15.89 -12.06
N LEU A 240 -35.69 17.03 -12.53
CA LEU A 240 -35.07 17.85 -13.56
C LEU A 240 -33.63 18.25 -13.19
N GLY A 241 -33.40 18.69 -11.94
CA GLY A 241 -32.08 19.08 -11.47
C GLY A 241 -31.05 17.94 -11.45
N GLU A 242 -31.47 16.72 -11.09
CA GLU A 242 -30.58 15.54 -11.13
C GLU A 242 -30.21 15.17 -12.57
N VAL A 243 -31.18 15.20 -13.49
CA VAL A 243 -30.96 14.88 -14.91
C VAL A 243 -30.07 15.93 -15.58
N GLN A 244 -30.28 17.22 -15.27
CA GLN A 244 -29.41 18.31 -15.75
C GLN A 244 -27.95 18.09 -15.35
N LYS A 245 -27.71 17.71 -14.08
CA LYS A 245 -26.36 17.37 -13.60
C LYS A 245 -25.77 16.21 -14.39
N LEU A 246 -26.50 15.11 -14.54
CA LEU A 246 -26.02 13.94 -15.30
C LEU A 246 -25.74 14.28 -16.78
N ALA A 247 -26.59 15.08 -17.43
CA ALA A 247 -26.41 15.47 -18.82
C ALA A 247 -25.19 16.40 -19.05
N SER A 248 -24.77 17.12 -18.00
CA SER A 248 -23.61 18.02 -18.02
C SER A 248 -22.25 17.31 -17.88
N MET A 249 -22.25 16.00 -17.65
CA MET A 249 -21.02 15.23 -17.48
C MET A 249 -20.16 15.21 -18.75
N ASN A 250 -18.85 15.30 -18.56
CA ASN A 250 -17.76 15.18 -19.54
C ASN A 250 -16.51 14.58 -18.88
N GLU A 251 -15.41 14.42 -19.63
CA GLU A 251 -14.18 13.79 -19.14
C GLU A 251 -13.54 14.50 -17.93
N THR A 252 -13.82 15.78 -17.72
CA THR A 252 -13.21 16.59 -16.66
C THR A 252 -14.06 16.69 -15.39
N ASN A 253 -15.38 16.53 -15.48
CA ASN A 253 -16.29 16.80 -14.35
C ASN A 253 -17.14 15.59 -13.90
N TYR A 254 -17.14 14.47 -14.64
CA TYR A 254 -18.04 13.35 -14.35
C TYR A 254 -17.91 12.84 -12.91
N SER A 255 -16.68 12.80 -12.38
CA SER A 255 -16.43 12.29 -11.03
C SER A 255 -17.05 13.18 -9.96
N ASP A 256 -17.00 14.50 -10.13
CA ASP A 256 -17.54 15.47 -9.18
C ASP A 256 -19.07 15.48 -9.22
N VAL A 257 -19.65 15.41 -10.42
CA VAL A 257 -21.10 15.28 -10.61
C VAL A 257 -21.62 14.00 -9.95
N MET A 258 -20.98 12.86 -10.23
CA MET A 258 -21.36 11.57 -9.64
C MET A 258 -21.17 11.57 -8.12
N ALA A 259 -20.14 12.23 -7.60
CA ALA A 259 -19.94 12.38 -6.17
C ALA A 259 -21.01 13.25 -5.50
N ALA A 260 -21.45 14.31 -6.16
CA ALA A 260 -22.52 15.18 -5.66
C ALA A 260 -23.89 14.46 -5.62
N LEU A 261 -24.14 13.55 -6.56
CA LEU A 261 -25.41 12.81 -6.64
C LEU A 261 -25.42 11.54 -5.78
N TYR A 262 -24.31 10.80 -5.74
CA TYR A 262 -24.26 9.44 -5.18
C TYR A 262 -23.22 9.26 -4.05
N GLY A 263 -22.53 10.34 -3.68
CA GLY A 263 -21.46 10.38 -2.68
C GLY A 263 -20.08 10.06 -3.24
N CYS A 264 -19.02 10.46 -2.52
CA CYS A 264 -17.62 10.31 -2.95
C CYS A 264 -17.16 8.86 -3.22
N ASN A 265 -17.90 7.86 -2.71
CA ASN A 265 -17.63 6.44 -2.92
C ASN A 265 -18.49 5.82 -4.03
N TRP A 266 -19.15 6.62 -4.88
CA TRP A 266 -20.05 6.14 -5.94
C TRP A 266 -19.40 5.06 -6.82
N CYS A 267 -18.17 5.30 -7.27
CA CYS A 267 -17.47 4.40 -8.20
C CYS A 267 -17.16 3.05 -7.53
N TYR A 268 -16.80 3.06 -6.24
CA TYR A 268 -16.59 1.83 -5.48
C TYR A 268 -17.88 1.04 -5.26
N ARG A 269 -19.00 1.72 -4.99
CA ARG A 269 -20.31 1.09 -4.79
C ARG A 269 -20.86 0.51 -6.09
N ALA A 270 -20.62 1.18 -7.22
CA ALA A 270 -21.08 0.77 -8.54
C ALA A 270 -20.10 -0.16 -9.28
N LYS A 271 -18.96 -0.52 -8.67
CA LYS A 271 -17.84 -1.13 -9.41
C LYS A 271 -18.20 -2.43 -10.15
N ASP A 272 -19.02 -3.26 -9.50
CA ASP A 272 -19.39 -4.57 -10.02
C ASP A 272 -20.37 -4.37 -11.18
N LYS A 273 -21.38 -3.50 -11.00
CA LYS A 273 -22.28 -3.08 -12.08
C LYS A 273 -21.55 -2.48 -13.29
N ILE A 274 -20.59 -1.57 -13.07
CA ILE A 274 -19.78 -0.98 -14.15
C ILE A 274 -19.09 -2.07 -14.96
N TRP A 275 -18.55 -3.08 -14.28
CA TRP A 275 -17.86 -4.18 -14.94
C TRP A 275 -18.82 -5.12 -15.67
N ASP A 276 -19.89 -5.52 -15.00
CA ASP A 276 -20.85 -6.49 -15.51
C ASP A 276 -21.58 -5.93 -16.74
N ASP A 277 -22.06 -4.68 -16.67
CA ASP A 277 -22.69 -3.97 -17.80
C ASP A 277 -21.69 -3.90 -19.00
N PHE A 278 -20.42 -3.59 -18.74
CA PHE A 278 -19.40 -3.54 -19.80
C PHE A 278 -19.13 -4.92 -20.42
N GLN A 279 -19.00 -5.97 -19.61
CA GLN A 279 -18.73 -7.32 -20.13
C GLN A 279 -19.90 -7.86 -20.95
N LEU A 280 -21.14 -7.52 -20.58
CA LEU A 280 -22.33 -7.85 -21.38
C LEU A 280 -22.28 -7.24 -22.78
N HIS A 281 -21.71 -6.03 -22.93
CA HIS A 281 -21.75 -5.28 -24.19
C HIS A 281 -20.43 -5.31 -24.97
N LYS A 282 -19.36 -5.87 -24.41
CA LYS A 282 -18.02 -5.85 -24.99
C LYS A 282 -17.92 -6.52 -26.37
N TYR A 283 -18.85 -7.41 -26.70
CA TYR A 283 -18.79 -8.24 -27.92
C TYR A 283 -20.02 -8.14 -28.82
N GLU A 284 -21.05 -7.38 -28.43
CA GLU A 284 -22.31 -7.25 -29.16
C GLU A 284 -22.83 -5.82 -29.08
N ALA A 285 -23.50 -5.34 -30.12
CA ALA A 285 -24.28 -4.10 -30.08
C ALA A 285 -25.56 -4.34 -29.27
N VAL A 286 -25.41 -4.65 -27.99
CA VAL A 286 -26.55 -4.93 -27.12
C VAL A 286 -27.20 -3.61 -26.74
N GLN A 287 -28.50 -3.53 -27.03
CA GLN A 287 -29.36 -2.46 -26.58
C GLN A 287 -29.58 -2.61 -25.07
N GLU A 288 -28.99 -1.72 -24.30
CA GLU A 288 -29.12 -1.75 -22.85
C GLU A 288 -30.50 -1.18 -22.47
N PHE A 289 -31.40 -2.05 -22.00
CA PHE A 289 -32.78 -1.69 -21.67
C PHE A 289 -32.86 -1.01 -20.30
N PHE A 290 -33.02 0.31 -20.31
CA PHE A 290 -33.19 1.07 -19.08
C PHE A 290 -34.66 1.33 -18.82
N TYR A 291 -35.12 0.84 -17.67
CA TYR A 291 -36.41 1.20 -17.10
C TYR A 291 -36.23 2.46 -16.26
N PHE A 292 -36.99 3.51 -16.55
CA PHE A 292 -37.07 4.63 -15.63
C PHE A 292 -38.48 5.15 -15.45
N GLU A 293 -38.83 5.32 -14.18
CA GLU A 293 -40.10 5.86 -13.75
C GLU A 293 -40.15 7.36 -14.09
N MET A 294 -41.05 7.72 -14.99
CA MET A 294 -41.49 9.09 -15.16
C MET A 294 -42.56 9.37 -14.13
N ALA A 295 -42.35 10.39 -13.31
CA ALA A 295 -43.31 10.85 -12.30
C ALA A 295 -44.71 11.18 -12.85
N VAL A 296 -44.88 11.26 -14.18
CA VAL A 296 -46.10 11.69 -14.86
C VAL A 296 -46.71 10.61 -15.76
N ASN A 297 -45.91 9.65 -16.27
CA ASN A 297 -46.33 8.74 -17.35
C ASN A 297 -45.92 7.25 -17.18
N GLY A 298 -45.42 6.84 -16.00
CA GLY A 298 -45.00 5.45 -15.77
C GLY A 298 -43.58 5.14 -16.25
N VAL A 299 -43.24 3.86 -16.42
CA VAL A 299 -41.88 3.40 -16.75
C VAL A 299 -41.63 3.51 -18.25
N LEU A 300 -40.68 4.35 -18.64
CA LEU A 300 -40.18 4.42 -20.02
C LEU A 300 -39.04 3.41 -20.19
N LYS A 301 -39.03 2.74 -21.34
CA LYS A 301 -37.94 1.85 -21.76
C LYS A 301 -37.12 2.55 -22.84
N VAL A 302 -35.82 2.69 -22.62
CA VAL A 302 -34.90 3.15 -23.68
C VAL A 302 -33.79 2.15 -23.88
N SER A 303 -33.25 2.16 -25.10
CA SER A 303 -32.04 1.46 -25.49
C SER A 303 -30.91 2.47 -25.68
N TYR A 304 -29.74 2.16 -25.13
CA TYR A 304 -28.50 2.88 -25.41
C TYR A 304 -27.57 2.01 -26.27
N ASN A 305 -27.00 2.60 -27.33
CA ASN A 305 -25.97 1.98 -28.14
C ASN A 305 -24.59 2.49 -27.71
N PRO A 306 -23.73 1.65 -27.10
CA PRO A 306 -22.41 2.07 -26.62
C PRO A 306 -21.43 2.46 -27.74
N MET A 307 -21.65 1.98 -28.97
CA MET A 307 -20.79 2.27 -30.12
C MET A 307 -21.12 3.61 -30.78
N THR A 308 -22.40 3.96 -30.89
CA THR A 308 -22.85 5.19 -31.55
C THR A 308 -23.20 6.31 -30.57
N GLY A 309 -23.38 5.99 -29.28
CA GLY A 309 -23.88 6.91 -28.27
C GLY A 309 -25.39 7.20 -28.40
N GLU A 310 -26.08 6.53 -29.32
CA GLU A 310 -27.49 6.76 -29.62
C GLU A 310 -28.39 6.24 -28.50
N VAL A 311 -29.44 6.98 -28.20
CA VAL A 311 -30.50 6.58 -27.27
C VAL A 311 -31.82 6.57 -28.02
N ILE A 312 -32.49 5.42 -28.06
CA ILE A 312 -33.81 5.25 -28.68
C ILE A 312 -34.83 4.82 -27.63
N GLU A 313 -36.07 5.26 -27.79
CA GLU A 313 -37.19 4.79 -26.97
C GLU A 313 -37.86 3.60 -27.64
N LEU A 314 -38.34 2.66 -26.82
CA LEU A 314 -38.79 1.33 -27.24
C LEU A 314 -40.28 1.12 -27.02
#